data_AF-A0A7I4YM36-F1
#
_entry.id   AF-A0A7I4YM36-F1
#
_cell.length_a   1.000
_cell.length_b   1.000
_cell.length_c   1.000
_cell.angle_alpha   90.00
_cell.angle_beta   90.00
_cell.angle_gamma   90.00
#
_symmetry.space_group_name_H-M   'P 1'
#
loop_
_entity.id
_entity.type
_entity.pdbx_description
1 polymer ?
#
loop_
_entity_poly.entity_id
_entity_poly.type
_entity_poly.pdbx_seq_one_letter_code
_entity_poly.pdbx_strand_id
1 'polypeptide(L)'
;MDDELLEFSGESPNHLDPVLMDTVLVNSDVSNFTGNTTLTLVQPATTMASLLPYLPNYYRIGTLAAKCILSLLLCVLSATIKRDFLKVFALMLIQFILLECVFDIYTEIQTSITHHGSRELVWSLPPRVAPDQLLDLQSKEVTIYQELLTQYTTYNFYSANSVFALISFIIADLIFWSTLFSSIVAFYYAHKAVVRPEEINYIPYANAFLRMQIFPILFTIIDTLVASYKVPPYVVLGSTVIIRLAACLVAVVLFTQALASIIVFCRRRDEYTKSSPYDQVRFGKRRLFSFILFQIIVQAFAVPYLIWAAVSLVQDFLITFNFSKEDEKSLPLEMAAELYVEHLRIFLIRPLVVLVAILVFIAPYRKKFIRFFCPCCRQ
;
A
#
# COMPACT_ATOMS: atom_id res chain seq x y z
N MET A 1 -53.08 -26.27 -14.13
CA MET A 1 -52.34 -25.26 -13.36
C MET A 1 -51.63 -26.09 -12.32
N ASP A 2 -50.54 -26.71 -12.76
CA ASP A 2 -49.72 -27.66 -12.01
C ASP A 2 -48.33 -27.52 -12.65
N ASP A 3 -47.43 -26.80 -11.97
CA ASP A 3 -46.01 -26.76 -12.35
C ASP A 3 -45.27 -27.68 -11.39
N GLU A 4 -44.83 -28.80 -11.96
CA GLU A 4 -44.04 -29.84 -11.33
C GLU A 4 -42.66 -29.30 -10.90
N LEU A 5 -42.32 -29.51 -9.63
CA LEU A 5 -40.97 -29.39 -9.10
C LEU A 5 -40.09 -30.48 -9.71
N LEU A 6 -39.26 -30.09 -10.68
CA LEU A 6 -38.17 -30.92 -11.20
C LEU A 6 -37.02 -30.98 -10.17
N GLU A 7 -37.05 -32.00 -9.31
CA GLU A 7 -35.87 -32.49 -8.60
C GLU A 7 -34.92 -33.15 -9.60
N PHE A 8 -33.77 -32.54 -9.85
CA PHE A 8 -32.66 -33.19 -10.56
C PHE A 8 -31.80 -33.94 -9.54
N SER A 9 -31.97 -35.26 -9.49
CA SER A 9 -31.04 -36.18 -8.85
C SER A 9 -29.79 -36.34 -9.72
N GLY A 10 -28.66 -35.86 -9.22
CA GLY A 10 -27.33 -36.23 -9.69
C GLY A 10 -26.57 -36.79 -8.51
N GLU A 11 -26.36 -38.11 -8.50
CA GLU A 11 -25.62 -38.84 -7.47
C GLU A 11 -24.23 -38.24 -7.26
N SER A 12 -23.93 -37.79 -6.03
CA SER A 12 -22.58 -37.43 -5.61
C SER A 12 -21.72 -38.69 -5.55
N PRO A 13 -20.54 -38.75 -6.20
CA PRO A 13 -19.66 -39.89 -6.00
C PRO A 13 -19.10 -39.84 -4.57
N ASN A 14 -19.49 -40.83 -3.76
CA ASN A 14 -18.84 -41.16 -2.51
C ASN A 14 -17.36 -41.44 -2.77
N HIS A 15 -16.50 -40.48 -2.46
CA HIS A 15 -15.09 -40.75 -2.23
C HIS A 15 -14.79 -40.55 -0.75
N LEU A 16 -14.62 -41.68 -0.08
CA LEU A 16 -14.01 -41.79 1.24
C LEU A 16 -12.75 -40.93 1.32
N ASP A 17 -12.65 -40.23 2.45
CA ASP A 17 -11.50 -39.48 2.94
C ASP A 17 -10.17 -40.21 2.73
N PRO A 18 -9.13 -39.46 2.32
CA PRO A 18 -7.88 -39.57 3.05
C PRO A 18 -7.17 -38.21 3.15
N VAL A 19 -7.63 -37.29 4.01
CA VAL A 19 -6.84 -36.11 4.40
C VAL A 19 -7.01 -35.79 5.90
N LEU A 20 -6.98 -36.82 6.74
CA LEU A 20 -6.83 -36.66 8.20
C LEU A 20 -5.61 -37.43 8.75
N MET A 21 -4.57 -37.57 7.91
CA MET A 21 -3.28 -38.09 8.32
C MET A 21 -2.20 -37.26 7.66
N ASP A 22 -1.81 -36.18 8.33
CA ASP A 22 -0.41 -35.77 8.48
C ASP A 22 -0.36 -34.47 9.29
N THR A 23 -0.17 -34.63 10.60
CA THR A 23 0.55 -33.73 11.53
C THR A 23 0.22 -34.10 12.98
N VAL A 24 0.48 -35.35 13.36
CA VAL A 24 0.74 -35.68 14.77
C VAL A 24 2.25 -35.68 14.94
N LEU A 25 2.81 -34.52 15.28
CA LEU A 25 4.16 -34.45 15.85
C LEU A 25 4.09 -35.06 17.25
N VAL A 26 4.50 -36.31 17.35
CA VAL A 26 4.69 -37.06 18.59
C VAL A 26 5.81 -36.39 19.40
N ASN A 27 5.46 -35.66 20.45
CA ASN A 27 6.38 -35.35 21.54
C ASN A 27 6.34 -36.52 22.53
N SER A 28 7.23 -37.48 22.34
CA SER A 28 7.56 -38.49 23.34
C SER A 28 8.43 -37.82 24.41
N ASP A 29 7.88 -37.58 25.60
CA ASP A 29 8.61 -37.51 26.89
C ASP A 29 7.64 -37.23 28.04
N VAL A 30 6.79 -38.20 28.41
CA VAL A 30 6.17 -38.23 29.74
C VAL A 30 5.97 -39.68 30.18
N SER A 31 6.93 -40.23 30.92
CA SER A 31 6.68 -41.35 31.83
C SER A 31 7.10 -40.97 33.24
N ASN A 32 6.18 -41.19 34.18
CA ASN A 32 6.32 -41.14 35.64
C ASN A 32 6.10 -39.78 36.31
N PHE A 33 4.85 -39.51 36.70
CA PHE A 33 4.57 -38.93 38.02
C PHE A 33 3.16 -39.32 38.49
N THR A 34 3.09 -40.32 39.37
CA THR A 34 1.91 -40.65 40.19
C THR A 34 1.86 -39.69 41.37
N GLY A 35 0.84 -38.84 41.45
CA GLY A 35 0.61 -37.97 42.60
C GLY A 35 -0.66 -37.15 42.47
N ASN A 36 -1.63 -37.39 43.35
CA ASN A 36 -2.89 -36.66 43.46
C ASN A 36 -2.65 -35.15 43.54
N THR A 37 -2.92 -34.44 42.45
CA THR A 37 -3.23 -33.02 42.45
C THR A 37 -4.32 -32.82 41.40
N THR A 38 -5.38 -32.12 41.78
CA THR A 38 -6.44 -31.66 40.88
C THR A 38 -5.82 -30.80 39.80
N LEU A 39 -5.49 -31.42 38.66
CA LEU A 39 -5.15 -30.72 37.44
C LEU A 39 -6.42 -30.06 36.94
N THR A 40 -6.58 -28.77 37.27
CA THR A 40 -7.23 -27.84 36.36
C THR A 40 -6.50 -27.97 35.03
N LEU A 41 -7.11 -28.73 34.12
CA LEU A 41 -6.70 -28.84 32.74
C LEU A 41 -6.83 -27.44 32.15
N VAL A 42 -5.76 -26.65 32.21
CA VAL A 42 -5.61 -25.49 31.35
C VAL A 42 -5.39 -26.07 29.95
N GLN A 43 -6.51 -26.41 29.32
CA GLN A 43 -6.57 -26.59 27.88
C GLN A 43 -5.90 -25.34 27.29
N PRO A 44 -4.80 -25.46 26.52
CA PRO A 44 -4.49 -24.39 25.61
C PRO A 44 -5.70 -24.36 24.68
N ALA A 45 -6.51 -23.31 24.80
CA ALA A 45 -7.49 -22.96 23.80
C ALA A 45 -6.69 -22.69 22.51
N THR A 46 -6.35 -23.77 21.80
CA THR A 46 -6.23 -23.72 20.36
C THR A 46 -7.63 -23.34 19.92
N THR A 47 -7.84 -22.04 19.77
CA THR A 47 -8.99 -21.49 19.08
C THR A 47 -8.93 -22.08 17.68
N MET A 48 -9.59 -23.23 17.51
CA MET A 48 -10.06 -23.71 16.22
C MET A 48 -10.92 -22.56 15.69
N ALA A 49 -10.32 -21.64 14.94
CA ALA A 49 -11.06 -20.64 14.21
C ALA A 49 -12.08 -21.43 13.39
N SER A 50 -13.36 -21.24 13.70
CA SER A 50 -14.45 -21.91 13.02
C SER A 50 -14.27 -21.68 11.52
N LEU A 51 -13.87 -22.72 10.80
CA LEU A 51 -13.78 -22.70 9.35
C LEU A 51 -15.22 -22.63 8.84
N LEU A 52 -15.70 -21.42 8.62
CA LEU A 52 -17.00 -21.19 8.01
C LEU A 52 -16.90 -21.60 6.53
N PRO A 53 -17.97 -22.13 5.93
CA PRO A 53 -18.05 -22.25 4.47
C PRO A 53 -17.84 -20.87 3.84
N TYR A 54 -17.38 -20.82 2.59
CA TYR A 54 -17.13 -19.55 1.90
C TYR A 54 -18.33 -18.61 2.03
N LEU A 55 -18.09 -17.44 2.62
CA LEU A 55 -19.03 -16.34 2.70
C LEU A 55 -18.44 -15.12 1.99
N PRO A 56 -19.13 -14.53 1.00
CA PRO A 56 -18.62 -13.36 0.29
C PRO A 56 -18.50 -12.16 1.22
N ASN A 57 -17.32 -11.54 1.24
CA ASN A 57 -17.11 -10.31 1.99
C ASN A 57 -17.59 -9.10 1.17
N TYR A 58 -18.83 -8.68 1.40
CA TYR A 58 -19.45 -7.56 0.67
C TYR A 58 -18.70 -6.23 0.81
N TYR A 59 -18.01 -5.98 1.92
CA TYR A 59 -17.19 -4.79 2.08
C TYR A 59 -15.99 -4.81 1.13
N ARG A 60 -15.31 -5.95 1.02
CA ARG A 60 -14.21 -6.15 0.08
C ARG A 60 -14.68 -6.01 -1.37
N ILE A 61 -15.79 -6.65 -1.72
CA ILE A 61 -16.35 -6.59 -3.08
C ILE A 61 -16.76 -5.14 -3.42
N GLY A 62 -17.36 -4.43 -2.46
CA GLY A 62 -17.74 -3.02 -2.62
C GLY A 62 -16.53 -2.10 -2.82
N THR A 63 -15.45 -2.27 -2.03
CA THR A 63 -14.23 -1.47 -2.21
C THR A 63 -13.52 -1.79 -3.53
N LEU A 64 -13.47 -3.06 -3.93
CA LEU A 64 -12.96 -3.48 -5.24
C LEU A 64 -13.76 -2.85 -6.39
N ALA A 65 -15.09 -2.91 -6.33
CA ALA A 65 -15.96 -2.30 -7.33
C ALA A 65 -15.72 -0.78 -7.42
N ALA A 66 -15.59 -0.09 -6.28
CA ALA A 66 -15.26 1.32 -6.24
C ALA A 66 -13.90 1.63 -6.87
N LYS A 67 -12.85 0.84 -6.56
CA LYS A 67 -11.51 0.96 -7.18
C LYS A 67 -11.59 0.80 -8.71
N CYS A 68 -12.32 -0.19 -9.20
CA CYS A 68 -12.50 -0.44 -10.63
C CYS A 68 -13.23 0.73 -11.34
N ILE A 69 -14.35 1.19 -10.78
CA ILE A 69 -15.14 2.29 -11.36
C ILE A 69 -14.31 3.58 -11.39
N LEU A 70 -13.62 3.92 -10.29
CA LEU A 70 -12.77 5.10 -10.22
C LEU A 70 -11.58 5.02 -11.19
N SER A 71 -10.93 3.85 -11.28
CA SER A 71 -9.82 3.65 -12.23
C SER A 71 -10.29 3.79 -13.67
N LEU A 72 -11.43 3.20 -14.02
CA LEU A 72 -12.03 3.32 -15.35
C LEU A 72 -12.40 4.78 -15.67
N LEU A 73 -13.04 5.48 -14.72
CA LEU A 73 -13.34 6.90 -14.86
C LEU A 73 -12.07 7.72 -15.12
N LEU A 74 -11.01 7.51 -14.34
CA LEU A 74 -9.75 8.22 -14.54
C LEU A 74 -9.10 7.88 -15.89
N CYS A 75 -9.16 6.63 -16.35
CA CYS A 75 -8.70 6.25 -17.69
C CYS A 75 -9.48 6.98 -18.79
N VAL A 76 -10.81 7.04 -18.70
CA VAL A 76 -11.67 7.79 -19.64
C VAL A 76 -11.33 9.28 -19.62
N LEU A 77 -11.22 9.88 -18.43
CA LEU A 77 -10.83 11.29 -18.29
C LEU A 77 -9.45 11.53 -18.89
N SER A 78 -8.49 10.63 -18.65
CA SER A 78 -7.14 10.69 -19.19
C SER A 78 -7.13 10.73 -20.72
N ALA A 79 -7.97 9.94 -21.39
CA ALA A 79 -8.11 9.97 -22.86
C ALA A 79 -8.52 11.37 -23.38
N THR A 80 -9.31 12.12 -22.61
CA THR A 80 -9.76 13.48 -22.99
C THR A 80 -8.78 14.60 -22.64
N ILE A 81 -7.77 14.32 -21.80
CA ILE A 81 -6.76 15.29 -21.36
C ILE A 81 -5.65 15.33 -22.41
N LYS A 82 -5.37 16.54 -22.92
CA LYS A 82 -4.23 16.82 -23.81
C LYS A 82 -2.88 16.59 -23.09
N ARG A 83 -1.76 16.74 -23.79
CA ARG A 83 -0.41 16.57 -23.23
C ARG A 83 -0.20 17.42 -21.96
N ASP A 84 -0.12 16.76 -20.80
CA ASP A 84 0.10 17.37 -19.48
C ASP A 84 0.96 16.41 -18.64
N PHE A 85 1.95 16.92 -17.90
CA PHE A 85 2.84 16.07 -17.10
C PHE A 85 2.08 15.43 -15.93
N LEU A 86 1.03 16.08 -15.41
CA LEU A 86 0.19 15.52 -14.34
C LEU A 86 -0.68 14.34 -14.84
N LYS A 87 -0.98 14.30 -16.14
CA LYS A 87 -1.62 13.13 -16.79
C LYS A 87 -0.66 11.95 -16.79
N VAL A 88 0.59 12.17 -17.18
CA VAL A 88 1.62 11.12 -17.20
C VAL A 88 1.84 10.60 -15.78
N PHE A 89 2.02 11.48 -14.80
CA PHE A 89 2.14 11.13 -13.39
C PHE A 89 0.97 10.25 -12.91
N ALA A 90 -0.28 10.66 -13.16
CA ALA A 90 -1.45 9.90 -12.73
C ALA A 90 -1.57 8.55 -13.43
N LEU A 91 -1.31 8.47 -14.75
CA LEU A 91 -1.31 7.21 -15.49
C LEU A 91 -0.29 6.20 -14.95
N MET A 92 0.89 6.69 -14.54
CA MET A 92 1.93 5.84 -13.93
C MET A 92 1.50 5.26 -12.58
N LEU A 93 0.64 5.93 -11.82
CA LEU A 93 0.08 5.37 -10.58
C LEU A 93 -1.10 4.43 -10.88
N ILE A 94 -1.99 4.85 -11.80
CA ILE A 94 -3.18 4.08 -12.17
C ILE A 94 -2.81 2.71 -12.72
N GLN A 95 -1.70 2.56 -13.47
CA GLN A 95 -1.30 1.25 -14.01
C GLN A 95 -1.08 0.18 -12.93
N PHE A 96 -0.47 0.56 -11.80
CA PHE A 96 -0.21 -0.37 -10.70
C PHE A 96 -1.49 -0.66 -9.90
N ILE A 97 -2.35 0.34 -9.74
CA ILE A 97 -3.67 0.17 -9.12
C ILE A 97 -4.57 -0.75 -9.96
N LEU A 98 -4.49 -0.66 -11.30
CA LEU A 98 -5.19 -1.59 -12.19
C LEU A 98 -4.67 -3.02 -12.04
N LEU A 99 -3.35 -3.21 -11.91
CA LEU A 99 -2.76 -4.51 -11.64
C LEU A 99 -3.28 -5.11 -10.33
N GLU A 100 -3.36 -4.29 -9.27
CA GLU A 100 -3.97 -4.69 -7.99
C GLU A 100 -5.44 -5.08 -8.16
N CYS A 101 -6.23 -4.30 -8.89
CA CYS A 101 -7.65 -4.63 -9.13
C CYS A 101 -7.82 -5.97 -9.86
N VAL A 102 -6.99 -6.23 -10.88
CA VAL A 102 -7.00 -7.51 -11.61
C VAL A 102 -6.63 -8.66 -10.67
N PHE A 103 -5.63 -8.46 -9.82
CA PHE A 103 -5.21 -9.45 -8.85
C PHE A 103 -6.28 -9.70 -7.79
N ASP A 104 -6.93 -8.66 -7.28
CA ASP A 104 -8.04 -8.78 -6.33
C ASP A 104 -9.21 -9.57 -6.92
N ILE A 105 -9.63 -9.25 -8.15
CA ILE A 105 -10.68 -10.00 -8.88
C ILE A 105 -10.29 -11.47 -8.99
N TYR A 106 -9.04 -11.75 -9.37
CA TYR A 106 -8.55 -13.12 -9.48
C TYR A 106 -8.60 -13.86 -8.14
N THR A 107 -8.15 -13.23 -7.05
CA THR A 107 -8.18 -13.86 -5.72
C THR A 107 -9.59 -14.05 -5.19
N GLU A 108 -10.53 -13.16 -5.52
CA GLU A 108 -11.96 -13.34 -5.18
C GLU A 108 -12.54 -14.57 -5.87
N ILE A 109 -12.30 -14.70 -7.18
CA ILE A 109 -12.73 -15.88 -7.96
C ILE A 109 -12.11 -17.15 -7.40
N GLN A 110 -10.80 -17.17 -7.17
CA GLN A 110 -10.12 -18.34 -6.59
C GLN A 110 -10.68 -18.70 -5.21
N THR A 111 -10.92 -17.71 -4.35
CA THR A 111 -11.46 -17.97 -3.01
C THR A 111 -12.84 -18.64 -3.10
N SER A 112 -13.70 -18.19 -4.02
CA SER A 112 -15.04 -18.78 -4.21
C SER A 112 -15.02 -20.23 -4.71
N ILE A 113 -13.96 -20.64 -5.40
CA ILE A 113 -13.82 -22.00 -5.95
C ILE A 113 -13.13 -22.91 -4.92
N THR A 114 -12.22 -22.38 -4.10
CA THR A 114 -11.44 -23.17 -3.15
C THR A 114 -12.14 -23.40 -1.81
N HIS A 115 -12.01 -24.61 -1.25
CA HIS A 115 -12.58 -24.99 0.05
C HIS A 115 -11.76 -24.53 1.27
N HIS A 116 -11.06 -23.40 1.19
CA HIS A 116 -10.26 -22.89 2.32
C HIS A 116 -11.12 -22.22 3.42
N GLY A 117 -12.42 -22.00 3.15
CA GLY A 117 -13.37 -21.41 4.09
C GLY A 117 -13.10 -19.92 4.41
N SER A 118 -13.99 -19.32 5.18
CA SER A 118 -13.87 -17.94 5.67
C SER A 118 -13.81 -17.89 7.20
N ARG A 119 -13.43 -16.73 7.73
CA ARG A 119 -13.50 -16.39 9.16
C ARG A 119 -14.50 -15.27 9.39
N GLU A 120 -14.98 -15.14 10.61
CA GLU A 120 -15.76 -13.96 10.99
C GLU A 120 -14.90 -12.69 10.88
N LEU A 121 -15.53 -11.60 10.44
CA LEU A 121 -14.88 -10.30 10.36
C LEU A 121 -14.63 -9.77 11.78
N VAL A 122 -13.39 -9.82 12.21
CA VAL A 122 -12.97 -9.28 13.50
C VAL A 122 -12.34 -7.90 13.27
N TRP A 123 -13.01 -6.85 13.76
CA TRP A 123 -12.54 -5.46 13.66
C TRP A 123 -11.45 -5.08 14.70
N SER A 124 -11.07 -5.99 15.59
CA SER A 124 -10.05 -5.71 16.61
C SER A 124 -8.66 -5.62 15.98
N LEU A 125 -7.83 -4.70 16.50
CA LEU A 125 -6.42 -4.63 16.10
C LEU A 125 -5.72 -5.99 16.35
N PRO A 126 -4.86 -6.47 15.44
CA PRO A 126 -3.99 -7.61 15.72
C PRO A 126 -3.14 -7.38 17.00
N PRO A 127 -2.70 -8.46 17.66
CA PRO A 127 -1.97 -8.39 18.92
C PRO A 127 -0.69 -7.56 18.77
N ARG A 128 -0.33 -6.84 19.85
CA ARG A 128 0.89 -6.02 19.92
C ARG A 128 2.12 -6.83 19.53
N VAL A 129 2.92 -6.28 18.62
CA VAL A 129 4.25 -6.84 18.32
C VAL A 129 5.17 -6.56 19.50
N ALA A 130 5.90 -7.57 19.96
CA ALA A 130 6.87 -7.41 21.04
C ALA A 130 7.97 -6.40 20.64
N PRO A 131 8.39 -5.48 21.53
CA PRO A 131 9.32 -4.40 21.22
C PRO A 131 10.72 -4.86 20.79
N ASP A 132 11.11 -6.08 21.15
CA ASP A 132 12.44 -6.65 20.90
C ASP A 132 12.68 -7.06 19.43
N GLN A 133 11.70 -6.84 18.53
CA GLN A 133 11.72 -7.35 17.15
C GLN A 133 11.79 -6.28 16.06
N LEU A 134 12.13 -5.02 16.37
CA LEU A 134 12.08 -3.93 15.38
C LEU A 134 12.96 -4.20 14.13
N LEU A 135 14.14 -4.80 14.32
CA LEU A 135 15.05 -5.21 13.25
C LEU A 135 14.51 -6.39 12.41
N ASP A 136 13.72 -7.27 13.04
CA ASP A 136 13.12 -8.45 12.41
C ASP A 136 11.79 -8.13 11.70
N LEU A 137 11.20 -6.97 11.91
CA LEU A 137 9.90 -6.62 11.33
C LEU A 137 9.93 -6.63 9.80
N GLN A 138 11.00 -6.13 9.19
CA GLN A 138 11.14 -6.06 7.74
C GLN A 138 11.41 -7.44 7.13
N SER A 139 12.07 -8.35 7.86
CA SER A 139 12.24 -9.74 7.41
C SER A 139 10.98 -10.59 7.58
N LYS A 140 10.04 -10.16 8.44
CA LYS A 140 8.74 -10.81 8.66
C LYS A 140 7.58 -10.09 7.96
N GLU A 141 7.87 -9.12 7.11
CA GLU A 141 6.87 -8.19 6.56
C GLU A 141 5.78 -8.90 5.76
N VAL A 142 6.15 -9.87 4.92
CA VAL A 142 5.19 -10.68 4.14
C VAL A 142 4.28 -11.49 5.04
N THR A 143 4.81 -12.06 6.12
CA THR A 143 4.03 -12.84 7.10
C THR A 143 3.03 -11.94 7.84
N ILE A 144 3.47 -10.76 8.29
CA ILE A 144 2.60 -9.78 8.93
C ILE A 144 1.51 -9.34 7.95
N TYR A 145 1.87 -9.04 6.69
CA TYR A 145 0.92 -8.64 5.68
C TYR A 145 -0.07 -9.76 5.31
N GLN A 146 0.37 -11.02 5.31
CA GLN A 146 -0.48 -12.19 5.11
C GLN A 146 -1.55 -12.32 6.20
N GLU A 147 -1.18 -12.11 7.47
CA GLU A 147 -2.12 -12.09 8.59
C GLU A 147 -3.13 -10.94 8.46
N LEU A 148 -2.66 -9.75 8.11
CA LEU A 148 -3.52 -8.58 7.86
C LEU A 148 -4.51 -8.87 6.72
N LEU A 149 -4.05 -9.39 5.58
CA LEU A 149 -4.92 -9.77 4.47
C LEU A 149 -5.97 -10.77 4.91
N THR A 150 -5.60 -11.81 5.66
CA THR A 150 -6.54 -12.83 6.15
C THR A 150 -7.62 -12.21 7.04
N GLN A 151 -7.24 -11.27 7.92
CA GLN A 151 -8.17 -10.57 8.81
C GLN A 151 -9.12 -9.64 8.05
N TYR A 152 -8.59 -8.77 7.19
CA TYR A 152 -9.40 -7.76 6.48
C TYR A 152 -10.26 -8.35 5.37
N THR A 153 -9.75 -9.36 4.66
CA THR A 153 -10.51 -10.02 3.59
C THR A 153 -11.42 -11.11 4.11
N THR A 154 -11.26 -11.56 5.36
CA THR A 154 -11.91 -12.72 5.99
C THR A 154 -11.62 -14.07 5.33
N TYR A 155 -10.68 -14.10 4.37
CA TYR A 155 -10.41 -15.30 3.58
C TYR A 155 -9.16 -16.01 4.09
N ASN A 156 -9.34 -17.25 4.52
CA ASN A 156 -8.24 -18.13 4.91
C ASN A 156 -7.35 -18.53 3.74
N PHE A 157 -7.79 -18.27 2.51
CA PHE A 157 -7.02 -18.47 1.29
C PHE A 157 -5.61 -17.86 1.37
N TYR A 158 -5.48 -16.64 1.93
CA TYR A 158 -4.18 -15.99 2.11
C TYR A 158 -3.31 -16.69 3.16
N SER A 159 -3.92 -17.26 4.21
CA SER A 159 -3.18 -18.06 5.20
C SER A 159 -2.69 -19.40 4.62
N ALA A 160 -3.45 -20.01 3.70
CA ALA A 160 -3.10 -21.28 3.08
C ALA A 160 -2.04 -21.14 1.98
N ASN A 161 -2.06 -20.04 1.22
CA ASN A 161 -1.17 -19.81 0.08
C ASN A 161 -0.39 -18.49 0.21
N SER A 162 0.81 -18.55 0.76
CA SER A 162 1.68 -17.39 0.99
C SER A 162 2.09 -16.65 -0.28
N VAL A 163 2.12 -17.33 -1.43
CA VAL A 163 2.45 -16.73 -2.74
C VAL A 163 1.49 -15.60 -3.12
N PHE A 164 0.19 -15.73 -2.80
CA PHE A 164 -0.78 -14.67 -3.11
C PHE A 164 -0.61 -13.46 -2.20
N ALA A 165 -0.26 -13.67 -0.94
CA ALA A 165 0.08 -12.57 -0.03
C ALA A 165 1.33 -11.83 -0.51
N LEU A 166 2.34 -12.57 -0.99
CA LEU A 166 3.57 -12.01 -1.56
C LEU A 166 3.29 -11.16 -2.80
N ILE A 167 2.49 -11.63 -3.75
CA ILE A 167 2.16 -10.86 -4.96
C ILE A 167 1.38 -9.59 -4.59
N SER A 168 0.41 -9.69 -3.67
CA SER A 168 -0.33 -8.52 -3.17
C SER A 168 0.60 -7.50 -2.52
N PHE A 169 1.56 -7.98 -1.73
CA PHE A 169 2.57 -7.13 -1.09
C PHE A 169 3.42 -6.39 -2.12
N ILE A 170 3.97 -7.09 -3.12
CA ILE A 170 4.78 -6.51 -4.20
C ILE A 170 4.02 -5.39 -4.91
N ILE A 171 2.74 -5.61 -5.26
CA ILE A 171 1.94 -4.60 -5.96
C ILE A 171 1.70 -3.37 -5.08
N ALA A 172 1.34 -3.58 -3.80
CA ALA A 172 1.09 -2.49 -2.87
C ALA A 172 2.34 -1.65 -2.58
N ASP A 173 3.48 -2.33 -2.41
CA ASP A 173 4.76 -1.70 -2.18
C ASP A 173 5.26 -0.92 -3.41
N LEU A 174 5.07 -1.46 -4.62
CA LEU A 174 5.30 -0.71 -5.86
C LEU A 174 4.49 0.58 -5.91
N ILE A 175 3.21 0.56 -5.52
CA ILE A 175 2.37 1.76 -5.46
C ILE A 175 2.95 2.77 -4.47
N PHE A 176 3.41 2.32 -3.30
CA PHE A 176 4.04 3.17 -2.29
C PHE A 176 5.29 3.88 -2.82
N TRP A 177 6.29 3.12 -3.29
CA TRP A 177 7.53 3.71 -3.79
C TRP A 177 7.32 4.55 -5.05
N SER A 178 6.46 4.09 -5.96
CA SER A 178 6.13 4.84 -7.18
C SER A 178 5.50 6.18 -6.85
N THR A 179 4.66 6.24 -5.81
CA THR A 179 4.07 7.48 -5.32
C THR A 179 5.13 8.43 -4.78
N LEU A 180 6.07 7.94 -3.96
CA LEU A 180 7.16 8.77 -3.41
C LEU A 180 8.08 9.34 -4.50
N PHE A 181 8.67 8.49 -5.33
CA PHE A 181 9.68 8.90 -6.31
C PHE A 181 9.10 9.69 -7.49
N SER A 182 7.91 9.30 -7.98
CA SER A 182 7.28 10.04 -9.08
C SER A 182 6.85 11.45 -8.66
N SER A 183 6.60 11.66 -7.37
CA SER A 183 6.24 12.97 -6.82
C SER A 183 7.36 14.00 -6.94
N ILE A 184 8.63 13.58 -6.83
CA ILE A 184 9.80 14.44 -7.02
C ILE A 184 9.82 15.02 -8.44
N VAL A 185 9.63 14.15 -9.44
CA VAL A 185 9.62 14.54 -10.87
C VAL A 185 8.42 15.43 -11.17
N ALA A 186 7.26 15.13 -10.60
CA ALA A 186 6.07 15.94 -10.75
C ALA A 186 6.23 17.34 -10.12
N PHE A 187 6.88 17.47 -8.96
CA PHE A 187 7.23 18.77 -8.37
C PHE A 187 8.17 19.57 -9.27
N TYR A 188 9.22 18.94 -9.80
CA TYR A 188 10.15 19.60 -10.74
C TYR A 188 9.39 20.24 -11.92
N TYR A 189 8.49 19.49 -12.56
CA TYR A 189 7.69 20.02 -13.66
C TYR A 189 6.62 21.03 -13.20
N ALA A 190 6.06 20.88 -12.00
CA ALA A 190 5.12 21.83 -11.44
C ALA A 190 5.78 23.19 -11.14
N HIS A 191 6.99 23.21 -10.59
CA HIS A 191 7.79 24.43 -10.41
C HIS A 191 8.17 25.03 -11.76
N LYS A 192 8.65 24.20 -12.70
CA LYS A 192 9.00 24.66 -14.05
C LYS A 192 7.80 25.28 -14.77
N ALA A 193 6.59 24.74 -14.58
CA ALA A 193 5.36 25.28 -15.16
C ALA A 193 5.01 26.68 -14.64
N VAL A 194 5.47 27.07 -13.46
CA VAL A 194 5.30 28.44 -12.93
C VAL A 194 6.41 29.37 -13.43
N VAL A 195 7.67 28.89 -13.43
CA VAL A 195 8.84 29.72 -13.77
C VAL A 195 8.94 29.95 -15.29
N ARG A 196 8.64 28.94 -16.10
CA ARG A 196 8.72 28.95 -17.57
C ARG A 196 7.48 28.27 -18.18
N PRO A 197 6.30 28.90 -18.10
CA PRO A 197 5.04 28.31 -18.57
C PRO A 197 5.04 28.00 -20.08
N GLU A 198 5.80 28.76 -20.87
CA GLU A 198 5.87 28.61 -22.33
C GLU A 198 6.66 27.36 -22.76
N GLU A 199 7.62 26.91 -21.95
CA GLU A 199 8.49 25.74 -22.23
C GLU A 199 7.91 24.41 -21.75
N ILE A 200 6.94 24.44 -20.82
CA ILE A 200 6.02 23.30 -20.59
C ILE A 200 5.31 23.03 -21.93
N ASN A 201 4.30 22.19 -22.14
CA ASN A 201 3.78 21.84 -23.48
C ASN A 201 4.79 21.16 -24.46
N TYR A 202 6.00 21.69 -24.70
CA TYR A 202 7.01 21.18 -25.64
C TYR A 202 7.91 20.09 -25.03
N ILE A 203 8.13 20.11 -23.72
CA ILE A 203 9.01 19.13 -23.05
C ILE A 203 8.41 17.71 -23.09
N PRO A 204 9.20 16.68 -23.45
CA PRO A 204 8.76 15.28 -23.37
C PRO A 204 8.88 14.78 -21.92
N TYR A 205 7.75 14.73 -21.19
CA TYR A 205 7.74 14.33 -19.78
C TYR A 205 7.83 12.81 -19.56
N ALA A 206 7.29 12.00 -20.49
CA ALA A 206 7.14 10.55 -20.31
C ALA A 206 8.46 9.85 -19.96
N ASN A 207 9.53 10.18 -20.67
CA ASN A 207 10.84 9.58 -20.45
C ASN A 207 11.41 9.85 -19.04
N ALA A 208 11.14 11.03 -18.48
CA ALA A 208 11.60 11.34 -17.13
C ALA A 208 10.86 10.50 -16.08
N PHE A 209 9.54 10.36 -16.21
CA PHE A 209 8.75 9.51 -15.31
C PHE A 209 9.11 8.02 -15.44
N LEU A 210 9.34 7.52 -16.65
CA LEU A 210 9.75 6.13 -16.89
C LEU A 210 11.13 5.84 -16.30
N ARG A 211 12.12 6.72 -16.52
CA ARG A 211 13.46 6.57 -15.92
C ARG A 211 13.39 6.56 -14.39
N MET A 212 12.48 7.34 -13.82
CA MET A 212 12.31 7.39 -12.37
C MET A 212 11.77 6.08 -11.77
N GLN A 213 11.02 5.26 -12.53
CA GLN A 213 10.46 4.00 -12.03
C GLN A 213 11.51 2.93 -11.72
N ILE A 214 12.73 3.09 -12.21
CA ILE A 214 13.83 2.16 -11.89
C ILE A 214 14.03 2.10 -10.36
N PHE A 215 13.89 3.23 -9.66
CA PHE A 215 14.04 3.27 -8.21
C PHE A 215 12.91 2.51 -7.49
N PRO A 216 11.61 2.83 -7.66
CA PRO A 216 10.54 2.03 -7.08
C PRO A 216 10.65 0.52 -7.31
N ILE A 217 10.96 0.11 -8.55
CA ILE A 217 11.11 -1.32 -8.88
C ILE A 217 12.28 -1.92 -8.10
N LEU A 218 13.42 -1.22 -8.04
CA LEU A 218 14.59 -1.69 -7.30
C LEU A 218 14.30 -1.81 -5.79
N PHE A 219 13.67 -0.80 -5.19
CA PHE A 219 13.34 -0.81 -3.77
C PHE A 219 12.37 -1.94 -3.42
N THR A 220 11.30 -2.11 -4.20
CA THR A 220 10.39 -3.25 -3.99
C THR A 220 11.08 -4.60 -4.15
N ILE A 221 11.99 -4.76 -5.11
CA ILE A 221 12.75 -6.01 -5.24
C ILE A 221 13.57 -6.26 -3.98
N ILE A 222 14.24 -5.24 -3.43
CA ILE A 222 15.04 -5.40 -2.22
C ILE A 222 14.14 -5.76 -1.02
N ASP A 223 13.05 -5.03 -0.79
CA ASP A 223 12.09 -5.31 0.30
C ASP A 223 11.53 -6.74 0.18
N THR A 224 11.16 -7.16 -1.03
CA THR A 224 10.67 -8.51 -1.30
C THR A 224 11.73 -9.58 -1.02
N LEU A 225 12.99 -9.34 -1.41
CA LEU A 225 14.10 -10.28 -1.17
C LEU A 225 14.42 -10.41 0.32
N VAL A 226 14.43 -9.30 1.05
CA VAL A 226 14.66 -9.27 2.50
C VAL A 226 13.54 -10.00 3.25
N ALA A 227 12.30 -9.85 2.81
CA ALA A 227 11.15 -10.49 3.45
C ALA A 227 10.96 -11.97 3.06
N SER A 228 11.42 -12.40 1.88
CA SER A 228 11.16 -13.76 1.37
C SER A 228 12.27 -14.76 1.69
N TYR A 229 13.52 -14.31 1.81
CA TYR A 229 14.67 -15.18 1.97
C TYR A 229 15.32 -15.03 3.33
N LYS A 230 15.86 -16.13 3.87
CA LYS A 230 16.76 -16.10 5.03
C LYS A 230 18.11 -15.57 4.58
N VAL A 231 18.23 -14.24 4.56
CA VAL A 231 19.45 -13.53 4.17
C VAL A 231 20.37 -13.39 5.40
N PRO A 232 21.72 -13.45 5.25
CA PRO A 232 22.63 -13.22 6.35
C PRO A 232 22.41 -11.85 7.03
N PRO A 233 22.56 -11.76 8.37
CA PRO A 233 22.15 -10.58 9.14
C PRO A 233 22.87 -9.29 8.72
N TYR A 234 24.12 -9.38 8.26
CA TYR A 234 24.89 -8.23 7.78
C TYR A 234 24.35 -7.65 6.46
N VAL A 235 23.84 -8.49 5.56
CA VAL A 235 23.22 -8.03 4.29
C VAL A 235 21.85 -7.43 4.57
N VAL A 236 21.08 -8.03 5.49
CA VAL A 236 19.81 -7.46 5.94
C VAL A 236 20.04 -6.08 6.52
N LEU A 237 20.93 -5.92 7.50
CA LEU A 237 21.23 -4.62 8.10
C LEU A 237 21.68 -3.58 7.04
N GLY A 238 22.59 -3.94 6.15
CA GLY A 238 23.08 -3.02 5.12
C GLY A 238 21.99 -2.59 4.13
N SER A 239 21.18 -3.54 3.66
CA SER A 239 20.10 -3.25 2.70
C SER A 239 18.98 -2.43 3.34
N THR A 240 18.55 -2.76 4.56
CA THR A 240 17.48 -2.05 5.26
C THR A 240 17.89 -0.63 5.63
N VAL A 241 19.14 -0.40 6.05
CA VAL A 241 19.67 0.96 6.28
C VAL A 241 19.62 1.81 5.00
N ILE A 242 20.01 1.25 3.85
CA ILE A 242 19.94 1.96 2.56
C ILE A 242 18.49 2.33 2.22
N ILE A 243 17.55 1.40 2.37
CA ILE A 243 16.12 1.62 2.08
C ILE A 243 15.55 2.71 2.99
N ARG A 244 15.76 2.59 4.30
CA ARG A 244 15.28 3.55 5.31
C ARG A 244 15.86 4.94 5.07
N LEU A 245 17.17 5.04 4.82
CA LEU A 245 17.85 6.30 4.54
C LEU A 245 17.34 6.93 3.23
N ALA A 246 17.13 6.12 2.18
CA ALA A 246 16.56 6.60 0.92
C ALA A 246 15.14 7.14 1.13
N ALA A 247 14.28 6.47 1.91
CA ALA A 247 12.94 6.95 2.23
C ALA A 247 12.97 8.28 2.98
N CYS A 248 13.81 8.40 4.02
CA CYS A 248 13.98 9.64 4.76
C CYS A 248 14.50 10.77 3.86
N LEU A 249 15.47 10.50 2.99
CA LEU A 249 16.03 11.49 2.06
C LEU A 249 14.97 11.96 1.06
N VAL A 250 14.20 11.03 0.48
CA VAL A 250 13.09 11.36 -0.42
C VAL A 250 12.05 12.22 0.29
N ALA A 251 11.70 11.90 1.53
CA ALA A 251 10.78 12.70 2.32
C ALA A 251 11.29 14.13 2.55
N VAL A 252 12.58 14.29 2.89
CA VAL A 252 13.23 15.61 3.02
C VAL A 252 13.20 16.37 1.69
N VAL A 253 13.47 15.70 0.56
CA VAL A 253 13.38 16.32 -0.77
C VAL A 253 11.95 16.78 -1.07
N LEU A 254 10.93 15.96 -0.80
CA LEU A 254 9.53 16.34 -1.01
C LEU A 254 9.12 17.51 -0.11
N PHE A 255 9.55 17.51 1.15
CA PHE A 255 9.28 18.59 2.09
C PHE A 255 9.94 19.91 1.66
N THR A 256 11.22 19.87 1.28
CA THR A 256 11.94 21.04 0.77
C THR A 256 11.34 21.55 -0.55
N GLN A 257 10.87 20.67 -1.44
CA GLN A 257 10.14 21.06 -2.64
C GLN A 257 8.78 21.70 -2.33
N ALA A 258 8.06 21.21 -1.32
CA ALA A 258 6.83 21.81 -0.85
C ALA A 258 7.07 23.23 -0.30
N LEU A 259 8.12 23.43 0.52
CA LEU A 259 8.53 24.76 1.01
C LEU A 259 8.98 25.68 -0.13
N ALA A 260 9.81 25.19 -1.05
CA ALA A 260 10.24 25.96 -2.22
C ALA A 260 9.04 26.41 -3.08
N SER A 261 7.96 25.63 -3.09
CA SER A 261 6.71 26.01 -3.78
C SER A 261 6.12 27.31 -3.23
N ILE A 262 6.24 27.58 -1.93
CA ILE A 262 5.76 28.82 -1.28
C ILE A 262 6.51 30.02 -1.86
N ILE A 263 7.83 29.93 -1.99
CA ILE A 263 8.67 30.97 -2.60
C ILE A 263 8.27 31.18 -4.07
N VAL A 264 8.03 30.08 -4.81
CA VAL A 264 7.58 30.12 -6.21
C VAL A 264 6.20 30.78 -6.36
N PHE A 265 5.31 30.66 -5.37
CA PHE A 265 4.03 31.38 -5.35
C PHE A 265 4.22 32.90 -5.22
N CYS A 266 5.11 33.32 -4.32
CA CYS A 266 5.39 34.72 -4.04
C CYS A 266 6.18 35.42 -5.16
N ARG A 267 6.82 34.66 -6.06
CA ARG A 267 7.52 35.23 -7.22
C ARG A 267 6.55 35.98 -8.13
N ARG A 268 6.73 37.30 -8.21
CA ARG A 268 6.13 38.21 -9.19
C ARG A 268 7.15 38.38 -10.32
N ARG A 269 6.70 38.33 -11.57
CA ARG A 269 7.51 38.75 -12.74
C ARG A 269 6.87 40.04 -13.24
N ASP A 270 7.65 41.11 -13.21
CA ASP A 270 7.16 42.46 -13.47
C ASP A 270 7.03 42.79 -14.97
N GLU A 271 7.44 41.89 -15.87
CA GLU A 271 7.52 42.16 -17.33
C GLU A 271 6.27 41.77 -18.15
N TYR A 272 5.16 41.36 -17.53
CA TYR A 272 4.00 40.87 -18.29
C TYR A 272 3.00 41.98 -18.64
N THR A 273 3.27 42.72 -19.71
CA THR A 273 2.35 43.69 -20.33
C THR A 273 1.43 43.08 -21.40
N LYS A 274 1.49 41.76 -21.63
CA LYS A 274 0.57 41.03 -22.52
C LYS A 274 -0.35 40.11 -21.72
N SER A 275 -1.61 40.01 -22.13
CA SER A 275 -2.67 39.22 -21.46
C SER A 275 -2.48 37.70 -21.52
N SER A 276 -1.81 37.17 -22.56
CA SER A 276 -1.61 35.72 -22.78
C SER A 276 -0.70 35.01 -21.75
N PRO A 277 0.50 35.54 -21.40
CA PRO A 277 1.38 34.89 -20.42
C PRO A 277 0.84 34.87 -18.98
N TYR A 278 0.04 35.88 -18.61
CA TYR A 278 -0.51 36.00 -17.26
C TYR A 278 -1.44 34.84 -16.91
N ASP A 279 -2.31 34.44 -17.85
CA ASP A 279 -3.22 33.31 -17.66
C ASP A 279 -2.45 32.00 -17.52
N GLN A 280 -1.38 31.79 -18.29
CA GLN A 280 -0.56 30.58 -18.20
C GLN A 280 0.14 30.46 -16.84
N VAL A 281 0.68 31.56 -16.30
CA VAL A 281 1.29 31.58 -14.95
C VAL A 281 0.23 31.29 -13.89
N ARG A 282 -0.98 31.88 -14.00
CA ARG A 282 -2.10 31.61 -13.08
C ARG A 282 -2.51 30.13 -13.12
N PHE A 283 -2.54 29.52 -14.30
CA PHE A 283 -2.80 28.09 -14.44
C PHE A 283 -1.66 27.24 -13.85
N GLY A 284 -0.40 27.62 -14.02
CA GLY A 284 0.75 26.97 -13.40
C GLY A 284 0.68 27.00 -11.87
N LYS A 285 0.42 28.17 -11.27
CA LYS A 285 0.26 28.33 -9.81
C LYS A 285 -0.90 27.47 -9.29
N ARG A 286 -2.06 27.48 -9.96
CA ARG A 286 -3.19 26.61 -9.59
C ARG A 286 -2.85 25.12 -9.67
N ARG A 287 -2.10 24.68 -10.68
CA ARG A 287 -1.64 23.28 -10.79
C ARG A 287 -0.73 22.91 -9.63
N LEU A 288 0.26 23.76 -9.32
CA LEU A 288 1.19 23.55 -8.21
C LEU A 288 0.46 23.47 -6.86
N PHE A 289 -0.49 24.38 -6.61
CA PHE A 289 -1.26 24.39 -5.36
C PHE A 289 -2.08 23.10 -5.20
N SER A 290 -2.78 22.73 -6.27
CA SER A 290 -3.59 21.53 -6.32
C SER A 290 -2.73 20.26 -6.12
N PHE A 291 -1.51 20.25 -6.68
CA PHE A 291 -0.56 19.18 -6.49
C PHE A 291 -0.01 19.11 -5.06
N ILE A 292 0.25 20.23 -4.40
CA ILE A 292 0.65 20.25 -2.98
C ILE A 292 -0.45 19.64 -2.11
N LEU A 293 -1.72 19.99 -2.34
CA LEU A 293 -2.83 19.38 -1.59
C LEU A 293 -2.92 17.87 -1.82
N PHE A 294 -2.74 17.43 -3.06
CA PHE A 294 -2.63 16.00 -3.38
C PHE A 294 -1.50 15.34 -2.57
N GLN A 295 -0.32 15.96 -2.53
CA GLN A 295 0.84 15.43 -1.82
C GLN A 295 0.62 15.38 -0.31
N ILE A 296 0.04 16.41 0.31
CA ILE A 296 -0.23 16.39 1.76
C ILE A 296 -1.11 15.19 2.12
N ILE A 297 -2.18 14.95 1.35
CA ILE A 297 -3.12 13.85 1.62
C ILE A 297 -2.45 12.50 1.40
N VAL A 298 -1.76 12.31 0.28
CA VAL A 298 -1.17 11.01 -0.06
C VAL A 298 0.07 10.70 0.77
N GLN A 299 0.88 11.69 1.11
CA GLN A 299 2.08 11.51 1.93
C GLN A 299 1.76 11.39 3.43
N ALA A 300 0.58 11.81 3.90
CA ALA A 300 0.13 11.50 5.26
C ALA A 300 0.13 9.97 5.52
N PHE A 301 -0.16 9.16 4.49
CA PHE A 301 -0.11 7.70 4.54
C PHE A 301 1.31 7.11 4.48
N ALA A 302 2.33 7.93 4.21
CA ALA A 302 3.73 7.53 4.29
C ALA A 302 4.35 7.82 5.68
N VAL A 303 3.70 8.68 6.48
CA VAL A 303 4.23 9.12 7.79
C VAL A 303 4.54 7.95 8.75
N PRO A 304 3.69 6.92 8.90
CA PRO A 304 4.00 5.80 9.80
C PRO A 304 5.31 5.10 9.45
N TYR A 305 5.55 4.87 8.15
CA TYR A 305 6.79 4.28 7.66
C TYR A 305 7.99 5.19 7.90
N LEU A 306 7.85 6.51 7.69
CA LEU A 306 8.94 7.45 7.88
C LEU A 306 9.36 7.58 9.35
N ILE A 307 8.40 7.55 10.27
CA ILE A 307 8.68 7.58 11.72
C ILE A 307 9.38 6.28 12.13
N TRP A 308 8.84 5.13 11.71
CA TRP A 308 9.50 3.84 11.97
C TRP A 308 10.92 3.80 11.39
N ALA A 309 11.11 4.21 10.13
CA ALA A 309 12.41 4.23 9.47
C ALA A 309 13.41 5.13 10.23
N ALA A 310 12.98 6.30 10.69
CA ALA A 310 13.85 7.21 11.46
C ALA A 310 14.23 6.63 12.82
N VAL A 311 13.27 6.09 13.59
CA VAL A 311 13.54 5.48 14.91
C VAL A 311 14.43 4.25 14.75
N SER A 312 14.16 3.41 13.75
CA SER A 312 14.96 2.23 13.46
C SER A 312 16.38 2.56 13.04
N LEU A 313 16.60 3.64 12.26
CA LEU A 313 17.95 4.10 11.91
C LEU A 313 18.73 4.59 13.13
N VAL A 314 18.06 5.28 14.07
CA VAL A 314 18.70 5.71 15.32
C VAL A 314 19.05 4.49 16.17
N GLN A 315 18.18 3.48 16.24
CA GLN A 315 18.47 2.22 16.93
C GLN A 315 19.68 1.51 16.29
N ASP A 316 19.71 1.36 14.96
CA ASP A 316 20.81 0.73 14.23
C ASP A 316 22.15 1.46 14.51
N PHE A 317 22.11 2.79 14.59
CA PHE A 317 23.27 3.61 14.96
C PHE A 317 23.73 3.32 16.39
N LEU A 318 22.83 3.33 17.38
CA LEU A 318 23.17 3.05 18.77
C LEU A 318 23.78 1.66 18.96
N ILE A 319 23.22 0.64 18.30
CA ILE A 319 23.72 -0.74 18.34
C ILE A 319 25.12 -0.83 17.69
N THR A 320 25.29 -0.23 16.51
CA THR A 320 26.56 -0.32 15.76
C THR A 320 27.72 0.35 16.50
N PHE A 321 27.45 1.46 17.19
CA PHE A 321 28.45 2.20 17.97
C PHE A 321 28.53 1.77 19.45
N ASN A 322 27.82 0.71 19.83
CA ASN A 322 27.87 0.08 21.16
C ASN A 322 27.56 1.06 22.31
N PHE A 323 26.53 1.89 22.14
CA PHE A 323 26.00 2.79 23.17
C PHE A 323 25.29 2.01 24.31
N SER A 324 24.98 2.68 25.42
CA SER A 324 24.38 2.02 26.59
C SER A 324 22.98 1.48 26.27
N LYS A 325 22.62 0.33 26.86
CA LYS A 325 21.25 -0.23 26.78
C LYS A 325 20.19 0.71 27.38
N GLU A 326 20.59 1.65 28.23
CA GLU A 326 19.70 2.68 28.75
C GLU A 326 19.32 3.71 27.67
N ASP A 327 20.27 4.05 26.78
CA ASP A 327 20.03 4.93 25.64
C ASP A 327 19.10 4.25 24.62
N GLU A 328 19.24 2.94 24.41
CA GLU A 328 18.35 2.16 23.55
C GLU A 328 16.92 2.10 24.10
N LYS A 329 16.75 1.89 25.42
CA LYS A 329 15.43 1.88 26.08
C LYS A 329 14.73 3.25 26.08
N SER A 330 15.47 4.33 25.86
CA SER A 330 14.89 5.67 25.75
C SER A 330 14.15 5.90 24.42
N LEU A 331 14.39 5.04 23.42
CA LEU A 331 13.72 5.13 22.13
C LEU A 331 12.26 4.63 22.21
N PRO A 332 11.33 5.25 21.48
CA PRO A 332 9.92 4.81 21.44
C PRO A 332 9.74 3.57 20.53
N LEU A 333 10.38 2.46 20.89
CA LEU A 333 10.44 1.24 20.07
C LEU A 333 9.06 0.57 19.88
N GLU A 334 8.23 0.54 20.94
CA GLU A 334 6.86 0.00 20.86
C GLU A 334 6.01 0.80 19.86
N MET A 335 6.07 2.13 19.92
CA MET A 335 5.39 3.01 18.98
C MET A 335 5.88 2.80 17.54
N ALA A 336 7.19 2.66 17.33
CA ALA A 336 7.74 2.44 16.00
C ALA A 336 7.27 1.09 15.40
N ALA A 337 7.21 0.03 16.21
CA ALA A 337 6.70 -1.27 15.77
C ALA A 337 5.21 -1.20 15.37
N GLU A 338 4.39 -0.54 16.18
CA GLU A 338 2.97 -0.33 15.88
C GLU A 338 2.78 0.47 14.58
N LEU A 339 3.56 1.54 14.39
CA LEU A 339 3.52 2.36 13.17
C LEU A 339 3.93 1.61 11.90
N TYR A 340 4.83 0.62 12.01
CA TYR A 340 5.17 -0.24 10.88
C TYR A 340 3.99 -1.13 10.46
N VAL A 341 3.30 -1.73 11.43
CA VAL A 341 2.09 -2.52 11.14
C VAL A 341 1.00 -1.64 10.55
N GLU A 342 0.83 -0.41 11.03
CA GLU A 342 -0.10 0.56 10.44
C GLU A 342 0.27 0.93 8.99
N HIS A 343 1.56 1.03 8.67
CA HIS A 343 2.01 1.22 7.28
C HIS A 343 1.52 0.10 6.36
N LEU A 344 1.63 -1.16 6.80
CA LEU A 344 1.15 -2.32 6.06
C LEU A 344 -0.38 -2.35 5.95
N ARG A 345 -1.11 -1.91 6.97
CA ARG A 345 -2.57 -1.77 6.88
C ARG A 345 -2.99 -0.71 5.87
N ILE A 346 -2.24 0.39 5.83
CA ILE A 346 -2.46 1.48 4.89
C ILE A 346 -2.35 1.01 3.43
N PHE A 347 -1.59 -0.05 3.13
CA PHE A 347 -1.54 -0.63 1.78
C PHE A 347 -2.91 -1.02 1.23
N LEU A 348 -3.85 -1.46 2.09
CA LEU A 348 -5.18 -1.88 1.68
C LEU A 348 -6.06 -0.70 1.23
N ILE A 349 -5.88 0.49 1.81
CA ILE A 349 -6.72 1.67 1.57
C ILE A 349 -6.06 2.71 0.66
N ARG A 350 -4.72 2.75 0.62
CA ARG A 350 -3.91 3.69 -0.17
C ARG A 350 -4.34 3.77 -1.64
N PRO A 351 -4.58 2.66 -2.38
CA PRO A 351 -4.98 2.72 -3.78
C PRO A 351 -6.28 3.50 -3.99
N LEU A 352 -7.28 3.24 -3.14
CA LEU A 352 -8.57 3.95 -3.18
C LEU A 352 -8.37 5.44 -2.91
N VAL A 353 -7.60 5.79 -1.88
CA VAL A 353 -7.30 7.19 -1.54
C VAL A 353 -6.57 7.89 -2.67
N VAL A 354 -5.59 7.23 -3.30
CA VAL A 354 -4.84 7.78 -4.44
C VAL A 354 -5.78 8.06 -5.61
N LEU A 355 -6.69 7.14 -5.96
CA LEU A 355 -7.67 7.36 -7.04
C LEU A 355 -8.58 8.57 -6.76
N VAL A 356 -9.15 8.64 -5.54
CA VAL A 356 -9.99 9.77 -5.12
C VAL A 356 -9.18 11.08 -5.12
N ALA A 357 -7.96 11.05 -4.61
CA ALA A 357 -7.09 12.21 -4.56
C ALA A 357 -6.70 12.69 -5.97
N ILE A 358 -6.47 11.78 -6.92
CA ILE A 358 -6.25 12.16 -8.33
C ILE A 358 -7.47 12.91 -8.87
N LEU A 359 -8.67 12.38 -8.65
CA LEU A 359 -9.90 12.97 -9.16
C LEU A 359 -10.15 14.39 -8.60
N VAL A 360 -9.94 14.58 -7.29
CA VAL A 360 -10.24 15.83 -6.58
C VAL A 360 -9.12 16.86 -6.71
N PHE A 361 -7.86 16.44 -6.56
CA PHE A 361 -6.72 17.35 -6.42
C PHE A 361 -5.84 17.45 -7.66
N ILE A 362 -5.86 16.51 -8.60
CA ILE A 362 -5.06 16.68 -9.81
C ILE A 362 -5.82 17.54 -10.82
N ALA A 363 -5.35 18.78 -11.00
CA ALA A 363 -6.04 19.83 -11.74
C ALA A 363 -6.61 19.44 -13.12
N PRO A 364 -5.88 18.74 -14.02
CA PRO A 364 -6.45 18.33 -15.30
C PRO A 364 -7.61 17.33 -15.15
N TYR A 365 -7.55 16.40 -14.20
CA TYR A 365 -8.62 15.44 -13.91
C TYR A 365 -9.84 16.13 -13.30
N ARG A 366 -9.65 16.93 -12.24
CA ARG A 366 -10.73 17.71 -11.61
C ARG A 366 -11.48 18.56 -12.63
N LYS A 367 -10.76 19.30 -13.48
CA LYS A 367 -11.39 20.18 -14.49
C LYS A 367 -12.25 19.40 -15.49
N LYS A 368 -11.78 18.21 -15.91
CA LYS A 368 -12.52 17.39 -16.86
C LYS A 368 -13.70 16.69 -16.22
N PHE A 369 -13.53 16.21 -14.98
CA PHE A 369 -14.60 15.64 -14.18
C PHE A 369 -15.75 16.63 -13.99
N ILE A 370 -15.46 17.86 -13.51
CA ILE A 370 -16.47 18.90 -13.34
C ILE A 370 -17.16 19.24 -14.68
N ARG A 371 -16.41 19.32 -15.78
CA ARG A 371 -17.01 19.58 -17.10
C ARG A 371 -17.90 18.45 -17.62
N PHE A 372 -17.64 17.21 -17.20
CA PHE A 372 -18.41 16.04 -17.62
C PHE A 372 -19.70 15.91 -16.82
N PHE A 373 -19.63 16.08 -15.49
CA PHE A 373 -20.77 15.87 -14.59
C PHE A 373 -21.53 17.15 -14.21
N CYS A 374 -20.92 18.32 -14.34
CA CYS A 374 -21.54 19.61 -14.04
C CYS A 374 -21.50 20.52 -15.29
N PRO A 375 -22.37 20.26 -16.30
CA PRO A 375 -22.43 21.08 -17.51
C PRO A 375 -22.76 22.56 -17.22
N CYS A 376 -23.43 22.85 -16.10
CA CYS A 376 -23.71 24.22 -15.63
C CYS A 376 -22.44 25.01 -15.24
N CYS A 377 -21.34 24.33 -14.91
CA CYS A 377 -20.05 24.93 -14.56
C CYS A 377 -19.11 25.07 -15.78
N ARG A 378 -19.65 25.09 -17.01
CA ARG A 378 -18.89 25.28 -18.26
C ARG A 378 -18.45 26.72 -18.50
N GLN A 379 -19.19 27.69 -17.96
CA GLN A 379 -18.81 29.11 -17.94
C GLN A 379 -17.72 29.34 -16.90
#